data_AF-A0AAU4QBU8-F1
#
_entry.id   AF-A0AAU4QBU8-F1
#
_cell.length_a   1.000
_cell.length_b   1.000
_cell.length_c   1.000
_cell.angle_alpha   90.00
_cell.angle_beta   90.00
_cell.angle_gamma   90.00
#
_symmetry.space_group_name_H-M   'P 1'
#
loop_
_entity.id
_entity.type
_entity.pdbx_description
1 polymer ?
#
loop_
_entity_poly.entity_id
_entity_poly.type
_entity_poly.pdbx_seq_one_letter_code
_entity_poly.pdbx_strand_id
1 'polypeptide(L)'
;MKFDMGSTTLSTLGKSTSGSSDDLGALIQQLIAAAQPLEGKFNGEGKAMFDAFKANADDITAALNGSLSSILGGQSGMDTAFGTGDQEQSDNAQQNMGAANFDAARFSG
;
A
#
# COMPACT_ATOMS: atom_id res chain seq x y z
N MET A 1 -15.02 1.95 15.86
CA MET A 1 -15.30 3.12 14.99
C MET A 1 -14.05 3.90 14.56
N LYS A 2 -13.13 4.30 15.46
CA LYS A 2 -11.92 5.05 15.06
C LYS A 2 -10.90 4.21 14.26
N PHE A 3 -10.73 2.94 14.62
CA PHE A 3 -9.82 2.00 13.94
C PHE A 3 -10.35 1.54 12.58
N ASP A 4 -11.65 1.31 12.47
CA ASP A 4 -12.36 0.95 11.24
C ASP A 4 -12.35 2.08 10.18
N MET A 5 -12.39 3.34 10.65
CA MET A 5 -12.12 4.50 9.78
C MET A 5 -10.69 4.52 9.26
N GLY A 6 -9.71 4.04 10.05
CA GLY A 6 -8.30 3.99 9.65
C GLY A 6 -8.05 2.98 8.53
N SER A 7 -8.58 1.76 8.66
CA SER A 7 -8.46 0.71 7.64
C SER A 7 -9.15 1.14 6.33
N THR A 8 -10.34 1.74 6.43
CA THR A 8 -11.07 2.27 5.27
C THR A 8 -10.29 3.38 4.57
N THR A 9 -9.75 4.33 5.32
CA THR A 9 -8.96 5.45 4.78
C THR A 9 -7.69 4.97 4.07
N LEU A 10 -6.96 4.03 4.68
CA LEU A 10 -5.77 3.41 4.09
C LEU A 10 -6.10 2.64 2.81
N SER A 11 -7.21 1.89 2.79
CA SER A 11 -7.69 1.17 1.60
C SER A 11 -8.03 2.13 0.46
N THR A 12 -8.71 3.25 0.75
CA THR A 12 -9.01 4.30 -0.22
C THR A 12 -7.74 4.94 -0.77
N LEU A 13 -6.80 5.31 0.11
CA LEU A 13 -5.49 5.85 -0.30
C LEU A 13 -4.73 4.84 -1.18
N GLY A 14 -4.69 3.57 -0.81
CA GLY A 14 -4.04 2.51 -1.59
C GLY A 14 -4.64 2.37 -3.00
N LYS A 15 -5.97 2.41 -3.13
CA LYS A 15 -6.66 2.39 -4.43
C LYS A 15 -6.34 3.63 -5.26
N SER A 16 -6.35 4.82 -4.67
CA SER A 16 -6.00 6.05 -5.36
C SER A 16 -4.55 6.05 -5.83
N THR A 17 -3.60 5.61 -5.00
CA THR A 17 -2.19 5.52 -5.37
C THR A 17 -1.95 4.49 -6.47
N SER A 18 -2.63 3.34 -6.44
CA SER A 18 -2.55 2.35 -7.52
C SER A 18 -3.04 2.94 -8.84
N GLY A 19 -4.25 3.53 -8.86
CA GLY A 19 -4.79 4.14 -10.07
C GLY A 19 -3.90 5.26 -10.62
N SER A 20 -3.38 6.14 -9.75
CA SER A 20 -2.43 7.18 -10.16
C SER A 20 -1.09 6.62 -10.68
N SER A 21 -0.64 5.46 -10.19
CA SER A 21 0.59 4.81 -10.67
C SER A 21 0.39 4.19 -12.06
N ASP A 22 -0.75 3.53 -12.28
CA ASP A 22 -1.15 2.99 -13.58
C ASP A 22 -1.28 4.12 -14.62
N ASP A 23 -1.95 5.22 -14.25
CA ASP A 23 -2.08 6.42 -15.10
C ASP A 23 -0.72 7.04 -15.42
N LEU A 24 0.18 7.16 -14.45
CA LEU A 24 1.53 7.68 -14.67
C LEU A 24 2.32 6.79 -15.64
N GLY A 25 2.25 5.47 -15.48
CA GLY A 25 2.89 4.51 -16.39
C GLY A 25 2.36 4.63 -17.82
N ALA A 26 1.04 4.76 -17.98
CA ALA A 26 0.41 4.98 -19.28
C ALA A 26 0.84 6.31 -19.91
N LEU A 27 0.91 7.39 -19.14
CA LEU A 27 1.38 8.70 -19.61
C LEU A 27 2.86 8.66 -20.04
N ILE A 28 3.72 7.95 -19.31
CA ILE A 28 5.13 7.76 -19.68
C ILE A 28 5.25 6.98 -20.99
N GLN A 29 4.49 5.90 -21.16
CA GLN A 29 4.47 5.16 -22.42
C GLN A 29 3.98 6.01 -23.59
N GLN A 30 2.91 6.80 -23.39
CA GLN A 30 2.42 7.73 -24.39
C GLN A 30 3.46 8.80 -24.74
N LEU A 31 4.20 9.30 -23.76
CA LEU A 31 5.26 10.28 -23.96
C LEU A 31 6.43 9.69 -24.76
N ILE A 32 6.86 8.46 -24.46
CA ILE A 32 7.88 7.74 -25.22
C ILE A 32 7.41 7.52 -26.67
N ALA A 33 6.18 7.07 -26.87
CA ALA A 33 5.60 6.86 -28.19
C ALA A 33 5.46 8.17 -28.99
N ALA A 34 5.08 9.27 -28.34
CA ALA A 34 5.01 10.59 -28.95
C ALA A 34 6.40 11.12 -29.35
N ALA A 35 7.45 10.69 -28.66
CA ALA A 35 8.82 11.12 -28.92
C ALA A 35 9.62 10.19 -29.85
N GLN A 36 9.17 8.95 -30.11
CA GLN A 36 9.74 8.05 -31.12
C GLN A 36 9.96 8.70 -32.52
N PRO A 37 9.01 9.48 -33.06
CA PRO A 37 9.21 10.18 -34.34
C PRO A 37 10.27 11.29 -34.28
N LEU A 38 10.60 11.76 -33.07
CA LEU A 38 11.64 12.76 -32.85
C LEU A 38 13.03 12.12 -32.73
N GLU A 39 13.14 10.84 -32.39
CA GLU A 39 14.42 10.11 -32.34
C GLU A 39 15.13 10.12 -33.71
N GLY A 40 14.38 10.00 -34.81
CA GLY A 40 14.91 10.14 -36.17
C GLY A 40 15.28 11.58 -36.56
N LYS A 41 14.90 12.58 -35.75
CA LYS A 41 15.21 14.01 -35.94
C LYS A 41 16.30 14.51 -35.00
N PHE A 42 16.52 13.83 -33.87
CA PHE A 42 17.56 14.14 -32.90
C PHE A 42 18.84 13.36 -33.22
N ASN A 43 19.84 14.03 -33.80
CA ASN A 43 21.18 13.48 -33.95
C ASN A 43 22.08 13.95 -32.78
N GLY A 44 22.98 13.08 -32.31
CA GLY A 44 23.97 13.43 -31.27
C GLY A 44 23.37 13.62 -29.87
N GLU A 45 23.64 14.77 -29.26
CA GLU A 45 23.31 15.09 -27.85
C GLU A 45 21.80 15.04 -27.54
N GLY A 46 20.95 15.38 -28.51
CA GLY A 46 19.48 15.29 -28.35
C GLY A 46 18.97 13.86 -28.17
N LYS A 47 19.59 12.88 -28.83
CA LYS A 47 19.26 11.45 -28.62
C LYS A 47 19.70 10.99 -27.24
N ALA A 48 20.91 11.37 -26.81
CA ALA A 48 21.42 11.02 -25.49
C ALA A 48 20.54 11.58 -24.35
N MET A 49 20.08 12.82 -24.48
CA MET A 49 19.14 13.43 -23.51
C MET A 49 17.78 12.74 -23.50
N PHE A 50 17.29 12.28 -24.66
CA PHE A 50 16.03 11.53 -24.74
C PHE A 50 16.16 10.14 -24.12
N ASP A 51 17.25 9.42 -24.41
CA ASP A 51 17.55 8.11 -23.82
C ASP A 51 17.68 8.22 -22.29
N ALA A 52 18.34 9.29 -21.81
CA ALA A 52 18.43 9.58 -20.38
C ALA A 52 17.06 9.90 -19.76
N PHE A 53 16.24 10.70 -20.42
CA PHE A 53 14.88 11.00 -19.97
C PHE A 53 14.05 9.71 -19.82
N LYS A 54 14.10 8.83 -20.83
CA LYS A 54 13.40 7.53 -20.80
C LYS A 54 13.88 6.66 -19.64
N ALA A 55 15.19 6.53 -19.44
CA ALA A 55 15.76 5.74 -18.34
C ALA A 55 15.31 6.26 -16.97
N ASN A 56 15.33 7.59 -16.76
CA ASN A 56 14.83 8.19 -15.52
C ASN A 56 13.33 7.95 -15.32
N ALA A 57 12.54 8.02 -16.40
CA ALA A 57 11.11 7.76 -16.32
C ALA A 57 10.82 6.31 -15.93
N ASP A 58 11.51 5.36 -16.55
CA ASP A 58 11.40 3.92 -16.23
C ASP A 58 11.80 3.64 -14.78
N ASP A 59 12.90 4.23 -14.30
CA ASP A 59 13.37 4.11 -12.90
C ASP A 59 12.36 4.69 -11.89
N ILE A 60 11.81 5.87 -12.16
CA ILE A 60 10.80 6.49 -11.30
C ILE A 60 9.54 5.63 -11.24
N THR A 61 9.08 5.09 -12.38
CA THR A 61 7.95 4.16 -12.41
C THR A 61 8.22 2.89 -11.61
N ALA A 62 9.41 2.31 -11.75
CA ALA A 62 9.80 1.12 -10.98
C ALA A 62 9.84 1.41 -9.47
N ALA A 63 10.41 2.55 -9.06
CA ALA A 63 10.48 2.96 -7.66
C ALA A 63 9.09 3.24 -7.06
N LEU A 64 8.19 3.87 -7.83
CA LEU A 64 6.80 4.09 -7.43
C LEU A 64 6.06 2.77 -7.24
N ASN A 65 6.18 1.83 -8.18
CA ASN A 65 5.58 0.50 -8.07
C ASN A 65 6.11 -0.29 -6.86
N GLY A 66 7.43 -0.23 -6.61
CA GLY A 66 8.04 -0.86 -5.44
C GLY A 66 7.55 -0.26 -4.12
N SER A 67 7.43 1.07 -4.07
CA SER A 67 6.90 1.79 -2.91
C SER A 67 5.42 1.45 -2.66
N LEU A 68 4.61 1.37 -3.71
CA LEU A 68 3.22 0.96 -3.64
C LEU A 68 3.08 -0.48 -3.14
N SER A 69 3.87 -1.41 -3.67
CA SER A 69 3.89 -2.81 -3.21
C SER A 69 4.25 -2.90 -1.74
N SER A 70 5.21 -2.09 -1.28
CA SER A 70 5.59 -2.01 0.14
C SER A 70 4.46 -1.46 1.02
N ILE A 71 3.74 -0.43 0.55
CA ILE A 71 2.56 0.12 1.25
C ILE A 71 1.46 -0.93 1.35
N LEU A 72 1.12 -1.61 0.24
CA LEU A 72 0.10 -2.65 0.22
C LEU A 72 0.48 -3.84 1.12
N GLY A 73 1.75 -4.27 1.09
CA GLY A 73 2.27 -5.30 1.99
C GLY A 73 2.19 -4.88 3.47
N GLY A 74 2.57 -3.63 3.79
CA GLY A 74 2.43 -3.07 5.13
C GLY A 74 0.98 -2.96 5.59
N GLN A 75 0.06 -2.60 4.70
CA GLN A 75 -1.39 -2.58 4.97
C GLN A 75 -1.94 -3.96 5.27
N SER A 76 -1.59 -4.97 4.47
CA SER A 76 -1.98 -6.36 4.73
C SER A 76 -1.40 -6.89 6.04
N GLY A 77 -0.15 -6.53 6.35
CA GLY A 77 0.49 -6.85 7.62
C GLY A 77 -0.21 -6.20 8.82
N MET A 78 -0.60 -4.92 8.71
CA MET A 78 -1.39 -4.24 9.73
C MET A 78 -2.76 -4.88 9.92
N ASP A 79 -3.50 -5.15 8.84
CA ASP A 79 -4.82 -5.77 8.89
C ASP A 79 -4.78 -7.14 9.59
N THR A 80 -3.77 -7.94 9.24
CA THR A 80 -3.51 -9.22 9.92
C THR A 80 -3.20 -9.03 11.39
N ALA A 81 -2.27 -8.13 11.74
CA ALA A 81 -1.88 -7.89 13.12
C ALA A 81 -3.03 -7.39 13.99
N PHE A 82 -3.90 -6.54 13.44
CA PHE A 82 -5.11 -6.08 14.12
C PHE A 82 -6.11 -7.22 14.33
N GLY A 83 -6.41 -7.99 13.29
CA GLY A 83 -7.34 -9.12 13.38
C GLY A 83 -6.87 -10.19 14.36
N THR A 84 -5.58 -10.55 14.34
CA THR A 84 -5.01 -11.52 15.28
C THR A 84 -4.95 -10.97 16.70
N GLY A 85 -4.60 -9.69 16.87
CA GLY A 85 -4.52 -9.06 18.18
C GLY A 85 -5.87 -8.94 18.89
N ASP A 86 -6.94 -8.63 18.16
CA ASP A 86 -8.29 -8.53 18.71
C ASP A 86 -8.81 -9.91 19.15
N GLN A 87 -8.58 -10.93 18.34
CA GLN A 87 -8.88 -12.34 18.68
C GLN A 87 -8.09 -12.78 19.92
N GLU A 88 -6.79 -12.52 19.95
CA GLU A 88 -5.92 -12.89 21.07
C GLU A 88 -6.31 -12.15 22.36
N GLN A 89 -6.71 -10.88 22.26
CA GLN A 89 -7.23 -10.13 23.40
C GLN A 89 -8.57 -10.69 23.90
N SER A 90 -9.47 -11.05 22.99
CA SER A 90 -10.76 -11.69 23.31
C SER A 90 -10.55 -13.04 24.01
N ASP A 91 -9.66 -13.88 23.49
CA ASP A 91 -9.36 -15.20 24.04
C ASP A 91 -8.72 -15.08 25.42
N ASN A 92 -7.76 -14.17 25.60
CA ASN A 92 -7.16 -13.87 26.90
C ASN A 92 -8.19 -13.34 27.91
N ALA A 93 -9.12 -12.48 27.46
CA ALA A 93 -10.19 -11.98 28.32
C ALA A 93 -11.15 -13.10 28.73
N GLN A 94 -11.54 -13.99 27.81
CA GLN A 94 -12.39 -15.15 28.11
C GLN A 94 -11.71 -16.14 29.06
N GLN A 95 -10.41 -16.41 28.86
CA GLN A 95 -9.63 -17.26 29.76
C GLN A 95 -9.52 -16.65 31.15
N ASN A 96 -9.20 -15.35 31.25
CA ASN A 96 -9.14 -14.65 32.53
C ASN A 96 -10.51 -14.55 33.22
N MET A 97 -11.59 -14.40 32.46
CA MET A 97 -12.96 -14.48 32.99
C MET A 97 -13.30 -15.89 33.47
N GLY A 98 -12.93 -16.93 32.72
CA GLY A 98 -13.14 -18.32 33.14
C GLY A 98 -12.31 -18.71 34.37
N ALA A 99 -11.13 -18.11 34.54
CA ALA A 99 -10.28 -18.25 35.71
C ALA A 99 -10.71 -17.36 36.89
N ALA A 100 -11.52 -16.32 36.64
CA ALA A 100 -12.11 -15.51 37.68
C ALA A 100 -13.15 -16.35 38.45
N ASN A 101 -12.86 -16.61 39.71
CA ASN A 101 -13.67 -17.46 40.57
C ASN A 101 -15.00 -16.77 40.92
N PHE A 102 -16.02 -16.93 40.08
CA PHE A 102 -17.39 -16.47 40.35
C PHE A 102 -18.08 -17.24 41.48
N ASP A 103 -17.52 -18.36 41.95
CA ASP A 103 -18.09 -19.15 43.04
C ASP A 103 -17.90 -18.49 44.41
N ALA A 104 -16.89 -17.64 44.58
CA ALA A 104 -16.73 -16.79 45.77
C ALA A 104 -17.73 -15.59 45.80
N ALA A 105 -18.44 -15.34 44.70
CA ALA A 105 -19.43 -14.27 44.57
C ALA A 105 -20.88 -14.76 44.69
N ARG A 106 -21.11 -16.07 44.92
CA ARG A 106 -22.41 -16.54 45.42
C ARG A 106 -22.57 -16.01 46.84
N PHE A 107 -23.34 -14.93 46.97
CA PHE A 107 -23.78 -14.42 48.28
C PHE A 107 -24.37 -15.58 49.08
N SER A 108 -23.63 -16.04 50.10
CA SER A 108 -24.19 -16.78 51.21
C SER A 108 -24.98 -15.79 52.08
N GLY A 109 -26.27 -15.67 51.78
CA GLY A 109 -27.27 -15.00 52.60
C GLY A 109 -28.48 -15.91 52.73
#